data_AF-A0A820S935-F1
#
_entry.id   AF-A0A820S935-F1
#
_cell.length_a   1.000
_cell.length_b   1.000
_cell.length_c   1.000
_cell.angle_alpha   90.00
_cell.angle_beta   90.00
_cell.angle_gamma   90.00
#
_symmetry.space_group_name_H-M   'P 1'
#
loop_
_entity.id
_entity.type
_entity.pdbx_description
1 polymer ?
#
loop_
_entity_poly.entity_id
_entity_poly.type
_entity_poly.pdbx_seq_one_letter_code
_entity_poly.pdbx_strand_id
1 'polypeptide(L)'
;MICFTAVDQFFSTNHRFNLRQMCTLKLGRYFAFIFMVFAIIHGIVMGSSYDIQPTMGCLLSNHVWIQYSTFFYYPILVGFLPVAIASLFSILAYHNVRRIVRRQLPIVRRKLDKQITAMVLMRVIAF
;
A
#
# COMPACT_ATOMS: atom_id res chain seq x y z
N MET A 1 1.22 -0.66 2.97
CA MET A 1 1.78 0.71 3.02
C MET A 1 1.95 1.35 1.64
N ILE A 2 2.44 0.62 0.63
CA ILE A 2 2.67 1.16 -0.74
C ILE A 2 1.42 1.80 -1.35
N CYS A 3 0.24 1.21 -1.15
CA CYS A 3 -1.04 1.76 -1.64
C CYS A 3 -1.34 3.15 -1.09
N PHE A 4 -1.16 3.35 0.23
CA PHE A 4 -1.40 4.63 0.85
C PHE A 4 -0.44 5.70 0.32
N THR A 5 0.82 5.34 0.08
CA THR A 5 1.79 6.25 -0.56
C THR A 5 1.38 6.62 -1.98
N ALA A 6 0.92 5.67 -2.79
CA ALA A 6 0.46 5.94 -4.15
C ALA A 6 -0.78 6.85 -4.16
N VAL A 7 -1.73 6.61 -3.25
CA VAL A 7 -2.94 7.44 -3.08
C VAL A 7 -2.57 8.86 -2.62
N ASP A 8 -1.68 8.98 -1.64
CA ASP A 8 -1.16 10.26 -1.14
C ASP A 8 -0.46 11.06 -2.26
N GLN A 9 0.37 10.38 -3.06
CA GLN A 9 1.02 10.96 -4.22
C GLN A 9 0.00 11.43 -5.27
N PHE A 10 -1.09 10.69 -5.50
CA PHE A 10 -2.17 11.12 -6.39
C PHE A 10 -2.87 12.39 -5.90
N PHE A 11 -3.24 12.46 -4.62
CA PHE A 11 -3.92 13.64 -4.06
C PHE A 11 -3.01 14.87 -4.03
N SER A 12 -1.75 14.71 -3.61
CA SER A 12 -0.77 15.80 -3.53
C SER A 12 -0.42 16.41 -4.89
N THR A 13 -0.48 15.59 -5.95
CA THR A 13 -0.25 16.00 -7.34
C THR A 13 -1.52 16.41 -8.09
N ASN A 14 -2.70 16.35 -7.47
CA ASN A 14 -3.94 16.68 -8.16
C ASN A 14 -4.03 18.19 -8.47
N HIS A 15 -4.62 18.53 -9.63
CA HIS A 15 -4.81 19.92 -10.07
C HIS A 15 -5.90 20.64 -9.25
N ARG A 16 -6.86 19.91 -8.68
CA ARG A 16 -7.94 20.49 -7.88
C ARG A 16 -7.43 20.76 -6.47
N PHE A 17 -7.48 22.03 -6.05
CA PHE A 17 -7.02 22.47 -4.73
C PHE A 17 -7.70 21.72 -3.59
N ASN A 18 -9.02 21.50 -3.67
CA ASN A 18 -9.78 20.79 -2.65
C ASN A 18 -9.29 19.35 -2.42
N LEU A 19 -8.98 18.63 -3.51
CA LEU A 19 -8.45 17.26 -3.44
C LEU A 19 -7.03 17.23 -2.86
N ARG A 20 -6.23 18.25 -3.17
CA ARG A 20 -4.89 18.41 -2.62
C ARG A 20 -4.92 18.69 -1.11
N GLN A 21 -5.90 19.44 -0.64
CA GLN A 21 -6.07 19.77 0.78
C GLN A 21 -6.52 18.55 1.62
N MET A 22 -7.12 17.53 1.00
CA MET A 22 -7.47 16.28 1.71
C MET A 22 -6.23 15.46 2.12
N CYS A 23 -5.11 15.62 1.41
CA CYS A 23 -3.82 15.02 1.72
C CYS A 23 -3.16 15.76 2.90
N THR A 24 -3.71 15.58 4.10
CA THR A 24 -3.13 16.11 5.33
C THR A 24 -2.32 15.04 6.05
N LEU A 25 -1.17 15.45 6.60
CA LEU A 25 -0.29 14.59 7.39
C LEU A 25 -1.02 14.00 8.62
N LYS A 26 -2.01 14.72 9.17
CA LYS A 26 -2.86 14.26 10.28
C LYS A 26 -3.74 13.08 9.86
N LEU A 27 -4.39 13.18 8.71
CA LEU A 27 -5.27 12.13 8.18
C LEU A 27 -4.45 10.88 7.80
N GLY A 28 -3.30 11.07 7.17
CA GLY A 28 -2.37 9.97 6.85
C GLY A 28 -1.92 9.21 8.11
N ARG A 29 -1.60 9.93 9.20
CA ARG A 29 -1.28 9.32 10.50
C ARG A 29 -2.43 8.49 11.05
N TYR A 30 -3.66 9.00 10.98
CA TYR A 30 -4.84 8.31 11.47
C TYR A 30 -5.09 7.01 10.71
N PHE A 31 -5.04 7.03 9.38
CA PHE A 31 -5.19 5.82 8.56
C PHE A 31 -4.05 4.81 8.78
N ALA A 32 -2.80 5.28 8.90
CA ALA A 32 -1.67 4.41 9.19
C ALA A 32 -1.83 3.72 10.56
N PHE A 33 -2.29 4.46 11.57
CA PHE A 33 -2.54 3.90 12.89
C PHE A 33 -3.67 2.88 12.89
N ILE A 34 -4.82 3.18 12.27
CA ILE A 34 -5.94 2.22 12.13
C ILE A 34 -5.48 0.95 11.41
N PHE A 35 -4.75 1.09 10.31
CA PHE A 35 -4.25 -0.05 9.55
C PHE A 35 -3.29 -0.91 10.38
N MET A 36 -2.41 -0.27 11.16
CA MET A 36 -1.49 -0.97 12.05
C MET A 36 -2.23 -1.75 13.14
N VAL A 37 -3.22 -1.14 13.79
CA VAL A 37 -4.05 -1.80 14.80
C VAL A 37 -4.77 -3.00 14.19
N PHE A 38 -5.38 -2.82 13.02
CA PHE A 38 -6.06 -3.92 12.31
C PHE A 38 -5.10 -5.05 11.96
N ALA A 39 -3.90 -4.74 11.46
CA ALA A 39 -2.89 -5.73 11.11
C ALA A 39 -2.40 -6.50 12.35
N ILE A 40 -2.23 -5.84 13.49
CA ILE A 40 -1.84 -6.49 14.75
C ILE A 40 -2.96 -7.44 15.21
N ILE A 41 -4.21 -6.98 15.24
CA ILE A 41 -5.35 -7.82 15.66
C ILE A 41 -5.46 -9.04 14.74
N HIS A 42 -5.41 -8.84 13.42
CA HIS A 42 -5.47 -9.92 12.44
C HIS A 42 -4.31 -10.92 12.62
N GLY A 43 -3.10 -10.41 12.86
CA GLY A 43 -1.92 -11.23 13.13
C GLY A 43 -2.03 -12.06 14.41
N ILE A 44 -2.59 -11.51 15.49
CA ILE A 44 -2.82 -12.25 16.75
C ILE A 44 -3.82 -13.38 16.54
N VAL A 45 -4.95 -13.11 15.87
CA VAL A 45 -6.00 -14.11 15.59
C VAL A 45 -5.48 -15.23 14.69
N MET A 46 -4.68 -14.88 13.69
CA MET A 46 -4.03 -15.88 12.84
C MET A 46 -2.99 -16.68 13.63
N GLY A 47 -2.20 -16.02 14.46
CA GLY A 47 -1.19 -16.61 15.35
C GLY A 47 -1.77 -17.65 16.32
N SER A 48 -2.94 -17.39 16.91
CA SER A 48 -3.61 -18.34 17.81
C SER A 48 -4.18 -19.57 17.10
N SER A 49 -4.21 -19.58 15.77
CA SER A 49 -4.72 -20.69 14.96
C SER A 49 -3.62 -21.66 14.52
N TYR A 50 -2.37 -21.39 14.89
CA TYR A 50 -1.24 -22.29 14.68
C TYR A 50 -1.16 -23.33 15.80
N ASP A 51 -0.82 -24.55 15.41
CA ASP A 51 -0.62 -25.67 16.31
C ASP A 51 0.70 -26.37 15.98
N ILE A 52 1.33 -26.98 16.98
CA ILE A 52 2.62 -27.64 16.84
C ILE A 52 2.36 -29.12 16.54
N GLN A 53 2.56 -29.51 15.29
CA GLN A 53 2.56 -30.92 14.91
C GLN A 53 3.96 -31.52 15.10
N PRO A 54 4.08 -32.67 15.80
CA PRO A 54 5.38 -33.25 16.14
C PRO A 54 6.21 -33.69 14.92
N THR A 55 5.58 -33.91 13.76
CA THR A 55 6.26 -34.37 12.53
C THR A 55 6.50 -33.27 11.49
N MET A 56 5.70 -32.20 11.50
CA MET A 56 5.68 -31.18 10.44
C MET A 56 5.96 -29.75 10.96
N GLY A 57 6.12 -29.59 12.28
CA GLY A 57 6.36 -28.30 12.91
C GLY A 57 5.10 -27.47 13.12
N CYS A 58 5.23 -26.15 13.12
CA CYS A 58 4.15 -25.21 13.39
C CYS A 58 3.29 -25.02 12.14
N LEU A 59 2.06 -25.53 12.15
CA LEU A 59 1.14 -25.45 11.03
C LEU A 59 -0.18 -24.82 11.45
N LEU A 60 -0.83 -24.16 10.50
CA LEU A 60 -2.19 -23.69 10.69
C LEU A 60 -3.10 -24.91 10.89
N SER A 61 -3.70 -25.05 12.06
CA SER A 61 -4.52 -26.23 12.40
C SER A 61 -5.92 -26.15 11.82
N ASN A 62 -6.46 -24.94 11.73
CA ASN A 62 -7.83 -24.72 11.32
C ASN A 62 -7.97 -24.65 9.78
N HIS A 63 -8.71 -25.60 9.21
CA HIS A 63 -8.94 -25.70 7.77
C HIS A 63 -9.57 -24.43 7.16
N VAL A 64 -10.43 -23.72 7.90
CA VAL A 64 -11.03 -22.46 7.44
C VAL A 64 -9.95 -21.40 7.24
N TRP A 65 -9.02 -21.30 8.18
CA TRP A 65 -7.90 -20.37 8.09
C TRP A 65 -6.93 -20.75 6.97
N ILE A 66 -6.72 -22.04 6.72
CA ILE A 66 -5.88 -22.51 5.59
C ILE A 66 -6.48 -22.06 4.26
N GLN A 67 -7.78 -22.27 4.07
CA GLN A 67 -8.48 -21.86 2.86
C GLN A 67 -8.51 -20.34 2.72
N TYR A 68 -8.82 -19.61 3.80
CA TYR A 68 -8.77 -18.15 3.81
C TYR A 68 -7.39 -17.63 3.44
N SER A 69 -6.33 -18.17 4.03
CA SER A 69 -4.96 -17.73 3.78
C SER A 69 -4.54 -18.00 2.33
N THR A 70 -4.75 -19.23 1.87
CA THR A 70 -4.27 -19.70 0.56
C THR A 70 -5.03 -19.07 -0.61
N PHE A 71 -6.35 -18.95 -0.53
CA PHE A 71 -7.18 -18.52 -1.67
C PHE A 71 -7.57 -17.05 -1.65
N PHE A 72 -7.53 -16.40 -0.49
CA PHE A 72 -8.00 -15.02 -0.36
C PHE A 72 -6.92 -14.09 0.17
N TYR A 73 -6.35 -14.36 1.34
CA TYR A 73 -5.43 -13.43 1.99
C TYR A 73 -4.16 -13.18 1.17
N TYR A 74 -3.41 -14.24 0.85
CA TYR A 74 -2.16 -14.08 0.10
C TYR A 74 -2.36 -13.61 -1.34
N PRO A 75 -3.17 -14.28 -2.17
CA PRO A 75 -3.29 -13.89 -3.58
C PRO A 75 -4.03 -12.57 -3.77
N ILE A 76 -5.08 -12.29 -2.98
CA ILE A 76 -5.94 -11.14 -3.21
C ILE A 76 -5.51 -9.96 -2.32
N LEU A 77 -5.50 -10.12 -0.99
CA LEU A 77 -5.23 -8.98 -0.09
C LEU A 77 -3.78 -8.55 -0.07
N VAL A 78 -2.84 -9.48 -0.17
CA VAL A 78 -1.39 -9.18 -0.12
C VAL A 78 -0.82 -8.98 -1.53
N GLY A 79 -1.25 -9.80 -2.49
CA GLY A 79 -0.78 -9.74 -3.88
C GLY A 79 -1.55 -8.74 -4.74
N PHE A 80 -2.69 -9.17 -5.27
CA PHE A 80 -3.38 -8.48 -6.37
C PHE A 80 -3.89 -7.09 -6.01
N LEU A 81 -4.60 -6.96 -4.89
CA LEU A 81 -5.27 -5.72 -4.51
C LEU A 81 -4.27 -4.58 -4.22
N PRO A 82 -3.17 -4.81 -3.49
CA PRO A 82 -2.15 -3.78 -3.31
C PRO A 82 -1.49 -3.35 -4.61
N VAL A 83 -1.17 -4.29 -5.50
CA VAL A 83 -0.56 -4.00 -6.80
C VAL A 83 -1.52 -3.22 -7.71
N ALA A 84 -2.78 -3.63 -7.78
CA ALA A 84 -3.80 -2.95 -8.57
C ALA A 84 -4.04 -1.52 -8.10
N ILE A 85 -4.19 -1.31 -6.78
CA ILE A 85 -4.37 0.02 -6.19
C ILE A 85 -3.11 0.87 -6.40
N ALA A 86 -1.93 0.35 -6.05
CA ALA A 86 -0.69 1.10 -6.17
C ALA A 86 -0.41 1.50 -7.63
N SER A 87 -0.59 0.59 -8.58
CA SER A 87 -0.40 0.87 -10.01
C SER A 87 -1.38 1.90 -10.54
N LEU A 88 -2.68 1.76 -10.27
CA LEU A 88 -3.71 2.70 -10.69
C LEU A 88 -3.41 4.12 -10.18
N PHE A 89 -3.19 4.29 -8.88
CA PHE A 89 -2.93 5.60 -8.31
C PHE A 89 -1.57 6.18 -8.73
N SER A 90 -0.55 5.35 -8.92
CA SER A 90 0.74 5.80 -9.44
C SER A 90 0.64 6.28 -10.88
N ILE A 91 -0.12 5.59 -11.74
CA ILE A 91 -0.38 6.02 -13.12
C ILE A 91 -1.14 7.35 -13.12
N LEU A 92 -2.19 7.48 -12.32
CA LEU A 92 -2.94 8.74 -12.19
C LEU A 92 -2.07 9.89 -11.68
N ALA A 93 -1.22 9.64 -10.68
CA ALA A 93 -0.25 10.61 -10.18
C ALA A 93 0.75 11.01 -11.27
N TYR A 94 1.25 10.05 -12.06
CA TYR A 94 2.14 10.31 -13.18
C TYR A 94 1.48 11.21 -14.24
N HIS A 95 0.22 10.94 -14.60
CA HIS A 95 -0.55 11.78 -15.51
C HIS A 95 -0.72 13.20 -14.96
N ASN A 96 -1.04 13.33 -13.67
CA ASN A 96 -1.17 14.62 -13.00
C ASN A 96 0.16 15.41 -13.03
N VAL A 97 1.28 14.78 -12.67
CA VAL A 97 2.61 15.41 -12.70
C VAL A 97 2.99 15.82 -14.12
N ARG A 98 2.77 14.96 -15.14
CA ARG A 98 3.08 15.31 -16.54
C ARG A 98 2.26 16.51 -17.02
N ARG A 99 1.03 16.67 -16.53
CA ARG A 99 0.17 17.84 -16.80
C ARG A 99 0.68 19.08 -16.06
N ILE A 100 1.14 18.93 -14.81
CA ILE A 100 1.69 20.02 -14.00
C ILE A 100 3.06 20.46 -14.48
N VAL A 101 3.90 19.62 -15.10
CA VAL A 101 5.23 20.03 -15.62
C VAL A 101 5.16 21.20 -16.63
N ARG A 102 4.01 21.51 -17.22
CA ARG A 102 3.79 22.74 -18.00
C ARG A 102 3.66 24.02 -17.13
N ARG A 103 3.49 23.91 -15.81
CA ARG A 103 3.48 24.98 -14.80
C ARG A 103 4.62 24.74 -13.80
N GLN A 104 5.51 25.71 -13.67
CA GLN A 104 6.75 25.66 -12.89
C GLN A 104 6.54 25.10 -11.46
N LEU A 105 6.91 23.84 -11.24
CA LEU A 105 7.15 23.30 -9.90
C LEU A 105 8.66 23.35 -9.60
N PRO A 106 9.07 23.64 -8.35
CA PRO A 106 10.47 23.73 -7.99
C PRO A 106 11.21 22.41 -8.28
N ILE A 107 12.32 22.51 -9.01
CA ILE A 107 13.12 21.42 -9.59
C ILE A 107 13.54 20.37 -8.53
N VAL A 108 13.70 20.79 -7.28
CA VAL A 108 14.09 19.93 -6.16
C VAL A 108 13.02 18.88 -5.83
N ARG A 109 11.72 19.24 -5.81
CA ARG A 109 10.63 18.27 -5.56
C ARG A 109 10.51 17.23 -6.67
N ARG A 110 10.78 17.64 -7.91
CA ARG A 110 10.71 16.74 -9.08
C ARG A 110 11.76 15.62 -9.02
N LYS A 111 12.97 15.90 -8.53
CA LYS A 111 14.01 14.87 -8.35
C LYS A 111 13.64 13.88 -7.25
N LEU A 112 13.11 14.38 -6.14
CA LEU A 112 12.67 13.56 -5.01
C LEU A 112 11.50 12.63 -5.41
N ASP A 113 10.45 13.18 -6.05
CA ASP A 113 9.32 12.37 -6.53
C ASP A 113 9.78 11.30 -7.53
N LYS A 114 10.72 11.62 -8.42
CA LYS A 114 11.26 10.66 -9.40
C LYS A 114 12.04 9.53 -8.71
N GLN A 115 12.80 9.83 -7.66
CA GLN A 115 13.51 8.82 -6.86
C GLN A 115 12.54 7.94 -6.07
N ILE A 116 11.52 8.53 -5.45
CA ILE A 116 10.49 7.77 -4.71
C ILE A 116 9.72 6.86 -5.66
N THR A 117 9.32 7.35 -6.83
CA THR A 117 8.58 6.54 -7.82
C THR A 117 9.46 5.40 -8.35
N ALA A 118 10.76 5.63 -8.60
CA ALA A 118 11.70 4.59 -9.01
C ALA A 118 11.94 3.54 -7.90
N MET A 119 12.05 3.97 -6.64
CA MET A 119 12.19 3.06 -5.50
C MET A 119 10.95 2.18 -5.34
N VAL A 120 9.74 2.74 -5.49
CA VAL A 120 8.48 1.99 -5.43
C VAL A 120 8.38 1.01 -6.59
N LEU A 121 8.74 1.42 -7.81
CA LEU A 121 8.72 0.53 -8.98
C LEU A 121 9.67 -0.65 -8.82
N MET A 122 10.90 -0.41 -8.33
CA MET A 122 11.86 -1.46 -8.02
C MET A 122 11.35 -2.43 -6.96
N ARG A 123 10.68 -1.92 -5.92
CA ARG A 123 10.05 -2.79 -4.90
C ARG A 123 8.92 -3.64 -5.44
N VAL A 124 8.20 -3.18 -6.46
CA VAL A 124 7.11 -3.93 -7.09
C VAL A 124 7.64 -4.97 -8.08
N ILE A 125 8.81 -4.75 -8.68
CA ILE A 125 9.45 -5.70 -9.61
C ILE A 125 10.26 -6.77 -8.86
N ALA A 126 10.85 -6.43 -7.72
CA ALA A 126 11.70 -7.33 -6.93
C ALA A 126 10.93 -8.17 -5.88
N PHE A 127 9.62 -7.96 -5.73
CA PHE A 127 8.70 -8.79 -4.95
C PHE A 127 7.76 -9.52 -5.90
#